data_AF-A0A2P2KJK8-F1
#
_entry.id   AF-A0A2P2KJK8-F1
#
_cell.length_a   1.000
_cell.length_b   1.000
_cell.length_c   1.000
_cell.angle_alpha   90.00
_cell.angle_beta   90.00
_cell.angle_gamma   90.00
#
_symmetry.space_group_name_H-M   'P 1'
#
loop_
_entity.id
_entity.type
_entity.pdbx_description
1 polymer ?
#
loop_
_entity_poly.entity_id
_entity_poly.type
_entity_poly.pdbx_seq_one_letter_code
_entity_poly.pdbx_strand_id
1 'polypeptide(L)'
;MEAHALVARLVERELQFPFMALLISGGHNLLILARDLGQYIQLGTTIDDAIGEAYDKTAKWLGLDMRRSGGPAIEELAQEGDAESVKFSVSYLLIV
;
A
#
# COMPACT_ATOMS: atom_id res chain seq x y z
N MET A 1 5.20 11.82 -5.21
CA MET A 1 3.92 11.19 -5.58
C MET A 1 3.81 11.00 -7.09
N GLU A 2 3.89 12.05 -7.90
CA GLU A 2 3.89 11.97 -9.37
C GLU A 2 4.95 10.99 -9.93
N ALA A 3 6.20 11.08 -9.48
CA ALA A 3 7.24 10.15 -9.91
C ALA A 3 6.88 8.68 -9.65
N HIS A 4 6.26 8.37 -8.50
CA HIS A 4 5.81 7.00 -8.20
C HIS A 4 4.68 6.53 -9.12
N ALA A 5 3.76 7.42 -9.48
CA ALA A 5 2.68 7.11 -10.42
C ALA A 5 3.22 6.81 -11.83
N LEU A 6 4.20 7.59 -12.29
CA LEU A 6 4.75 7.50 -13.63
C LEU A 6 5.71 6.30 -13.83
N VAL A 7 6.24 5.70 -12.76
CA VAL A 7 7.02 4.44 -12.85
C VAL A 7 6.21 3.34 -13.51
N ALA A 8 4.89 3.27 -13.27
CA ALA A 8 4.02 2.30 -13.93
C ALA A 8 4.11 2.39 -15.47
N ARG A 9 4.27 3.60 -16.02
CA ARG A 9 4.42 3.84 -17.47
C ARG A 9 5.83 3.55 -18.00
N LEU A 10 6.84 3.47 -17.12
CA LEU A 10 8.18 3.02 -17.51
C LEU A 10 8.22 1.51 -17.74
N VAL A 11 7.46 0.77 -16.93
CA VAL A 11 7.35 -0.69 -17.01
C VAL A 11 6.33 -1.09 -18.08
N GLU A 12 5.15 -0.47 -18.07
CA GLU A 12 4.08 -0.71 -19.03
C GLU A 12 3.97 0.46 -20.01
N ARG A 13 4.63 0.32 -21.16
CA ARG A 13 4.74 1.40 -22.16
C ARG A 13 3.41 1.74 -22.83
N GLU A 14 2.48 0.78 -22.88
CA GLU A 14 1.16 0.98 -23.47
C GLU A 14 0.18 1.65 -22.48
N LEU A 15 0.57 1.87 -21.22
CA LEU A 15 -0.26 2.56 -20.23
C LEU A 15 -0.40 4.05 -20.59
N GLN A 16 -1.53 4.36 -21.22
CA GLN A 16 -1.94 5.72 -21.57
C GLN A 16 -2.73 6.37 -20.45
N PHE A 17 -2.76 7.70 -20.46
CA PHE A 17 -3.73 8.44 -19.66
C PHE A 17 -5.15 8.30 -20.25
N PRO A 18 -6.21 8.42 -19.42
CA PRO A 18 -6.16 8.45 -17.97
C PRO A 18 -5.94 7.04 -17.38
N PHE A 19 -5.23 6.93 -16.26
CA PHE A 19 -5.09 5.68 -15.52
C PHE A 19 -5.24 5.89 -14.01
N MET A 20 -5.61 4.83 -13.30
CA MET A 20 -5.60 4.83 -11.84
C MET A 20 -4.34 4.18 -11.32
N ALA A 21 -3.83 4.70 -10.20
CA ALA A 21 -2.74 4.06 -9.47
C ALA A 21 -3.08 3.98 -7.98
N LEU A 22 -2.71 2.84 -7.39
CA LEU A 22 -2.75 2.60 -5.97
C LEU A 22 -1.31 2.65 -5.45
N LEU A 23 -0.96 3.74 -4.78
CA LEU A 23 0.37 3.96 -4.24
C LEU A 23 0.40 3.51 -2.79
N ILE A 24 1.09 2.40 -2.55
CA ILE A 24 1.23 1.79 -1.22
C ILE A 24 2.71 1.78 -0.85
N SER A 25 3.02 2.31 0.33
CA SER A 25 4.38 2.38 0.88
C SER A 25 4.37 2.29 2.40
N GLY A 26 5.54 2.46 3.03
CA GLY A 26 5.68 2.58 4.47
C GLY A 26 4.74 3.59 5.13
N GLY A 27 4.54 4.75 4.48
CA GLY A 27 3.81 5.89 5.06
C GLY A 27 2.70 6.46 4.17
N HIS A 28 2.34 5.79 3.08
CA HIS A 28 1.29 6.29 2.17
C HIS A 28 0.43 5.14 1.67
N ASN A 29 -0.88 5.36 1.69
CA ASN A 29 -1.89 4.55 1.02
C ASN A 29 -2.76 5.52 0.21
N LEU A 30 -2.45 5.71 -1.08
CA LEU A 30 -3.11 6.72 -1.91
C LEU A 30 -3.73 6.08 -3.15
N LEU A 31 -5.02 6.31 -3.36
CA LEU A 31 -5.69 6.01 -4.61
C LEU A 31 -5.73 7.29 -5.44
N ILE A 32 -5.15 7.25 -6.64
CA ILE A 32 -5.05 8.41 -7.52
C ILE A 32 -5.58 8.12 -8.92
N LEU A 33 -6.18 9.14 -9.53
CA LEU A 33 -6.49 9.19 -10.95
C LEU A 33 -5.50 10.14 -11.62
N ALA A 34 -4.62 9.60 -12.46
CA ALA A 34 -3.73 10.36 -13.31
C ALA A 34 -4.46 10.66 -14.63
N ARG A 35 -4.81 11.92 -14.86
CA ARG A 35 -5.52 12.36 -16.07
C ARG A 35 -4.59 12.76 -17.19
N ASP A 36 -3.45 13.35 -16.85
CA ASP A 36 -2.36 13.75 -17.74
C ASP A 36 -1.10 14.02 -16.88
N LEU A 37 0.03 14.33 -17.52
CA LEU A 37 1.23 14.82 -16.84
C LEU A 37 0.90 16.08 -16.03
N GLY A 38 1.35 16.12 -14.77
CA GLY A 38 1.00 17.19 -13.83
C GLY A 38 -0.48 17.22 -13.40
N GLN A 39 -1.35 16.35 -13.92
CA GLN A 39 -2.79 16.34 -13.59
C GLN A 39 -3.19 15.06 -12.85
N TYR A 40 -3.12 15.13 -11.51
CA TYR A 40 -3.45 14.03 -10.63
C TYR A 40 -4.57 14.42 -9.68
N ILE A 41 -5.57 13.55 -9.57
CA ILE A 41 -6.65 13.68 -8.60
C ILE A 41 -6.45 12.58 -7.56
N GLN A 42 -6.25 12.96 -6.31
CA GLN A 42 -6.37 12.00 -5.21
C GLN A 42 -7.84 11.62 -5.09
N LEU A 43 -8.14 10.33 -5.26
CA LEU A 43 -9.48 9.77 -5.07
C LEU A 43 -9.66 9.26 -3.66
N GLY A 44 -8.58 8.89 -2.97
CA GLY A 44 -8.67 8.52 -1.57
C GLY A 44 -7.36 8.27 -0.87
N THR A 45 -7.41 8.23 0.46
CA THR A 45 -6.28 7.95 1.35
C THR A 45 -6.73 7.16 2.58
N THR A 46 -5.79 6.56 3.31
CA THR A 46 -6.09 6.03 4.65
C THR A 46 -6.52 7.16 5.61
N ILE A 47 -7.39 6.83 6.58
CA ILE A 47 -7.83 7.75 7.66
C ILE A 47 -6.87 7.68 8.85
N ASP A 48 -6.22 6.52 9.02
CA ASP A 48 -5.41 6.17 10.18
C ASP A 48 -3.98 5.79 9.73
N ASP A 49 -3.58 4.54 9.93
CA ASP A 49 -2.24 4.06 9.64
C ASP A 49 -2.08 3.80 8.14
N ALA A 50 -0.90 4.13 7.62
CA ALA A 50 -0.46 3.55 6.35
C ALA A 50 -0.23 2.04 6.53
N ILE A 51 -0.28 1.27 5.44
CA ILE A 51 -0.16 -0.19 5.55
C ILE A 51 1.19 -0.59 6.15
N GLY A 52 2.27 0.09 5.78
CA GLY A 52 3.59 -0.23 6.31
C GLY A 52 3.69 0.00 7.81
N GLU A 53 3.07 1.08 8.32
CA GLU A 53 2.98 1.35 9.75
C GLU A 53 2.17 0.27 10.48
N ALA A 54 1.04 -0.18 9.91
CA ALA A 54 0.23 -1.26 10.47
C ALA A 54 1.03 -2.58 10.56
N TYR A 55 1.79 -2.92 9.51
CA TYR A 55 2.68 -4.10 9.50
C TYR A 55 3.81 -3.96 10.53
N ASP A 56 4.43 -2.79 10.63
CA ASP A 56 5.50 -2.54 11.60
C ASP A 56 5.00 -2.64 13.05
N LYS A 57 3.82 -2.09 13.36
CA LYS A 57 3.21 -2.20 14.69
C LYS A 57 2.87 -3.66 15.02
N THR A 58 2.31 -4.38 14.06
CA THR A 58 1.95 -5.80 14.24
C THR A 58 3.19 -6.66 14.47
N ALA A 59 4.25 -6.49 13.68
CA ALA A 59 5.50 -7.22 13.84
C ALA A 59 6.14 -6.99 15.22
N LYS A 60 6.09 -5.75 15.73
CA LYS A 60 6.54 -5.42 17.09
C LYS A 60 5.72 -6.15 18.15
N TRP A 61 4.39 -6.16 18.02
CA TRP A 61 3.51 -6.83 18.97
C TRP A 61 3.72 -8.35 19.00
N LEU A 62 4.06 -8.95 17.85
CA LEU A 62 4.35 -10.38 17.73
C LEU A 62 5.80 -10.74 18.12
N GLY A 63 6.65 -9.74 18.44
CA GLY A 63 8.04 -9.98 18.84
C GLY A 63 8.94 -10.51 17.72
N LEU A 64 8.62 -10.21 16.46
CA LEU A 64 9.37 -10.70 15.31
C LEU A 64 10.71 -9.96 15.12
N ASP A 65 11.65 -10.62 14.45
CA ASP A 65 12.90 -9.96 14.04
C ASP A 65 12.62 -8.96 12.91
N MET A 66 12.74 -7.66 13.22
CA MET A 66 12.47 -6.55 12.31
C MET A 66 13.73 -5.93 11.71
N ARG A 67 14.85 -6.66 11.58
CA ARG A 67 16.12 -6.15 10.98
C ARG A 67 15.95 -5.41 9.64
N ARG A 68 14.94 -5.77 8.84
CA ARG A 68 14.59 -5.09 7.57
C ARG A 68 13.43 -4.11 7.76
N SER A 69 12.24 -4.63 8.03
CA SER A 69 11.02 -3.93 8.43
C SER A 69 9.98 -4.96 8.86
N GLY A 70 8.84 -4.53 9.39
CA GLY A 70 7.76 -5.42 9.81
C GLY A 70 7.06 -6.11 8.65
N GLY A 71 6.97 -5.44 7.49
CA GLY A 71 6.40 -6.00 6.25
C GLY A 71 6.93 -7.41 5.91
N PRO A 72 8.23 -7.53 5.59
CA PRO A 72 8.87 -8.81 5.28
C PRO A 72 8.81 -9.83 6.42
N ALA A 73 8.91 -9.38 7.68
CA ALA A 73 8.86 -10.28 8.84
C ALA A 73 7.48 -10.94 9.00
N ILE A 74 6.41 -10.16 8.81
CA ILE A 74 5.03 -10.67 8.82
C ILE A 74 4.77 -11.56 7.61
N GLU A 75 5.26 -11.18 6.42
CA GLU A 75 5.11 -11.99 5.20
C GLU A 75 5.74 -13.38 5.36
N GLU A 76 6.93 -13.46 5.95
CA GLU A 76 7.62 -14.72 6.24
C GLU A 76 6.83 -15.58 7.23
N LEU A 77 6.38 -14.99 8.34
CA LEU A 77 5.55 -15.70 9.33
C LEU A 77 4.21 -16.18 8.74
N ALA A 78 3.60 -15.39 7.86
CA ALA A 78 2.31 -15.71 7.27
C ALA A 78 2.34 -16.97 6.39
N GLN A 79 3.51 -17.36 5.87
CA GLN A 79 3.66 -18.61 5.09
C GLN A 79 3.43 -19.87 5.92
N GLU A 80 3.61 -19.78 7.25
CA GLU A 80 3.39 -20.88 8.19
C GLU A 80 1.99 -20.82 8.83
N GLY A 81 1.21 -19.77 8.53
CA GLY A 81 -0.12 -19.52 9.10
C GLY A 81 -1.27 -20.19 8.34
N ASP A 82 -2.44 -20.16 8.95
CA ASP A 82 -3.72 -20.51 8.32
C ASP A 82 -4.52 -19.24 8.02
N ALA A 83 -4.77 -18.97 6.74
CA ALA A 83 -5.47 -17.78 6.27
C ALA A 83 -6.94 -17.70 6.74
N GLU A 84 -7.53 -18.83 7.13
CA GLU A 84 -8.93 -18.89 7.60
C GLU A 84 -9.05 -18.89 9.13
N SER A 85 -7.92 -18.89 9.86
CA SER A 85 -7.90 -19.00 11.32
C SER A 85 -8.54 -17.80 12.03
N VAL A 86 -8.40 -16.59 11.47
CA VAL A 86 -8.93 -15.35 12.04
C VAL A 86 -9.55 -14.49 10.94
N LYS A 87 -10.77 -14.02 11.17
CA LYS A 87 -11.44 -13.06 10.28
C LYS A 87 -11.09 -11.64 10.70
N PHE A 88 -10.39 -10.93 9.82
CA PHE A 88 -10.15 -9.49 9.98
C PHE A 88 -11.28 -8.67 9.37
N SER A 89 -11.58 -7.52 9.98
CA SER A 89 -12.49 -6.53 9.40
C SER A 89 -11.82 -5.85 8.20
N VAL A 90 -12.63 -5.48 7.20
CA VAL A 90 -12.15 -4.72 6.04
C VAL A 90 -11.87 -3.28 6.46
N SER A 91 -10.62 -2.83 6.29
CA SER A 91 -10.22 -1.44 6.49
C SER A 91 -10.68 -0.56 5.32
N TYR A 92 -11.08 0.68 5.61
CA TYR A 92 -11.65 1.58 4.62
C TYR A 92 -10.62 2.61 4.14
N LEU A 93 -10.60 2.86 2.83
CA LEU A 93 -10.00 4.06 2.27
C LEU A 93 -11.03 5.20 2.34
N LEU A 94 -10.64 6.38 2.84
CA LEU A 94 -11.46 7.57 2.71
C LEU A 94 -11.42 8.04 1.27
N ILE A 95 -12.58 8.06 0.62
CA ILE A 95 -12.74 8.66 -0.70
C ILE A 95 -12.91 10.17 -0.50
N VAL A 96 -12.05 10.96 -1.14
CA VAL A 96 -12.00 12.43 -1.02
C VAL A 96 -12.73 13.16 -2.13
#